data_AF-A0A0U5JHT1-F1
#
_entry.id   AF-A0A0U5JHT1-F1
#
_cell.length_a   1.000
_cell.length_b   1.000
_cell.length_c   1.000
_cell.angle_alpha   90.00
_cell.angle_beta   90.00
_cell.angle_gamma   90.00
#
_symmetry.space_group_name_H-M   'P 1'
#
loop_
_entity.id
_entity.type
_entity.pdbx_description
1 polymer ?
#
loop_
_entity_poly.entity_id
_entity_poly.type
_entity_poly.pdbx_seq_one_letter_code
_entity_poly.pdbx_strand_id
1 'polypeptide(L)'
;MSLIVDQIIGYSYSCQNVNKTKKDFINILPDHIFSEIFSHLNIATLGVICCVSKKWKQLVSEPIVWKMAIYREIAFGNDKWAKYFGEDVVKDEDNREELFSLPADDFITDCKKFKAIFPETNVKDTLMLVRLPKTLNGGLTLKSLGLLARTKRFVRVTDTGYRFFYGAQRDDYKYRSIDKSQWVLMTKNIIPESVNKSYVEQQKVVADLAQKSLINYEVPGTLEAVTCIYSELFKSNTRLFHCNTKIYMRCNDIDETYREQEVIGGFGIDGIRITKASNDHPRLGVAAMRKF
;
A
#
# COMPACT_ATOMS: atom_id res chain seq x y z
N MET A 1 31.56 -24.18 -34.29
CA MET A 1 31.60 -22.70 -34.28
C MET A 1 32.38 -22.27 -33.06
N SER A 2 33.63 -21.89 -33.26
CA SER A 2 34.56 -21.45 -32.21
C SER A 2 34.39 -19.94 -32.01
N LEU A 3 34.09 -19.50 -30.79
CA LEU A 3 34.00 -18.10 -30.42
C LEU A 3 35.36 -17.65 -29.91
N ILE A 4 36.01 -16.80 -30.71
CA ILE A 4 37.23 -16.08 -30.37
C ILE A 4 36.87 -15.01 -29.34
N VAL A 5 37.53 -15.04 -28.19
CA VAL A 5 37.42 -14.03 -27.13
C VAL A 5 38.56 -13.03 -27.34
N ASP A 6 38.23 -11.85 -27.84
CA ASP A 6 39.17 -10.74 -28.00
C ASP A 6 39.51 -10.13 -26.62
N GLN A 7 40.82 -9.96 -26.38
CA GLN A 7 41.38 -9.29 -25.21
C GLN A 7 41.09 -7.79 -25.24
N ILE A 8 40.37 -7.30 -24.24
CA ILE A 8 40.15 -5.87 -24.03
C ILE A 8 41.41 -5.26 -23.39
N ILE A 9 42.03 -4.33 -24.13
CA ILE A 9 43.17 -3.52 -23.72
C ILE A 9 42.76 -2.63 -22.52
N GLY A 10 43.45 -2.82 -21.40
CA GLY A 10 43.25 -2.04 -20.18
C GLY A 10 43.80 -0.62 -20.31
N TYR A 11 42.91 0.37 -20.29
CA TYR A 11 43.26 1.77 -20.08
C TYR A 11 43.42 2.03 -18.58
N SER A 12 44.66 2.19 -18.11
CA SER A 12 44.94 2.64 -16.75
C SER A 12 44.79 4.16 -16.67
N TYR A 13 43.63 4.60 -16.18
CA TYR A 13 43.45 6.01 -15.83
C TYR A 13 44.19 6.31 -14.53
N SER A 14 45.38 6.90 -14.68
CA SER A 14 46.14 7.54 -13.60
C SER A 14 45.41 8.81 -13.16
N CYS A 15 44.53 8.69 -12.16
CA CYS A 15 43.97 9.84 -11.46
C CYS A 15 45.08 10.52 -10.64
N GLN A 16 45.68 11.58 -11.17
CA GLN A 16 46.60 12.43 -10.43
C GLN A 16 45.85 13.10 -9.25
N ASN A 17 46.28 12.74 -8.04
CA ASN A 17 45.78 13.21 -6.74
C ASN A 17 45.95 14.72 -6.58
N VAL A 18 44.91 15.49 -6.90
CA VAL A 18 44.76 16.85 -6.37
C VAL A 18 44.08 16.74 -5.00
N ASN A 19 44.90 16.64 -3.95
CA ASN A 19 44.48 16.71 -2.54
C ASN A 19 43.96 18.11 -2.17
N LYS A 20 42.89 18.57 -2.82
CA LYS A 20 42.09 19.67 -2.28
C LYS A 20 41.21 19.07 -1.19
N THR A 21 41.48 19.44 0.06
CA THR A 21 40.60 19.19 1.21
C THR A 21 39.24 19.79 0.93
N LYS A 22 38.34 19.01 0.33
CA LYS A 22 36.93 19.38 0.19
C LYS A 22 36.37 19.49 1.61
N LYS A 23 36.01 20.70 2.02
CA LYS A 23 35.30 20.91 3.27
C LYS A 23 33.97 20.15 3.20
N ASP A 24 33.71 19.34 4.22
CA ASP A 24 32.41 18.66 4.35
C ASP A 24 31.34 19.71 4.69
N PHE A 25 30.37 19.87 3.80
CA PHE A 25 29.27 20.82 3.95
C PHE A 25 28.47 20.58 5.24
N ILE A 26 28.47 19.36 5.79
CA ILE A 26 27.74 19.06 7.03
C ILE A 26 28.25 19.82 8.25
N ASN A 27 29.49 20.30 8.20
CA ASN A 27 30.08 21.11 9.27
C ASN A 27 29.90 22.61 9.03
N ILE A 28 29.38 23.01 7.88
CA ILE A 28 29.22 24.40 7.48
C ILE A 28 27.77 24.86 7.60
N LEU A 29 26.82 24.05 7.12
CA LEU A 29 25.42 24.43 7.09
C LEU A 29 24.69 24.05 8.40
N PRO A 30 23.67 24.82 8.81
CA PRO A 30 22.82 24.45 9.94
C PRO A 30 22.08 23.14 9.72
N ASP A 31 21.85 22.41 10.81
CA ASP A 31 21.22 21.08 10.78
C ASP A 31 19.80 21.10 10.16
N HIS A 32 19.03 22.17 10.35
CA HIS A 32 17.67 22.29 9.77
C HIS A 32 17.67 22.30 8.24
N ILE A 33 18.72 22.84 7.60
CA ILE A 33 18.87 22.85 6.14
C ILE A 33 19.09 21.42 5.64
N PHE A 34 19.88 20.61 6.35
CA PHE A 34 20.05 19.21 6.01
C PHE A 34 18.79 18.39 6.23
N SER A 35 18.05 18.65 7.31
CA SER A 35 16.76 17.99 7.54
C SER A 35 15.78 18.28 6.40
N GLU A 36 15.74 19.52 5.91
CA GLU A 36 14.94 19.88 4.73
C GLU A 36 15.42 19.14 3.47
N ILE A 37 16.72 19.18 3.16
CA ILE A 37 17.30 18.47 2.00
C ILE A 37 17.00 16.97 2.08
N PHE A 38 17.28 16.34 3.21
CA PHE A 38 17.05 14.91 3.44
C PHE A 38 15.56 14.58 3.37
N SER A 39 14.70 15.50 3.82
CA SER A 39 13.27 15.31 3.70
C SER A 39 12.82 15.14 2.26
N HIS A 40 13.56 15.56 1.23
CA HIS A 40 13.23 15.36 -0.20
C HIS A 40 13.80 14.08 -0.81
N LEU A 41 14.68 13.37 -0.09
CA LEU A 41 15.35 12.18 -0.62
C LEU A 41 14.47 10.93 -0.52
N ASN A 42 14.83 9.92 -1.30
CA ASN A 42 14.15 8.63 -1.27
C ASN A 42 14.71 7.73 -0.12
N ILE A 43 13.93 6.73 0.30
CA ILE A 43 14.24 5.81 1.39
C ILE A 43 15.58 5.10 1.19
N ALA A 44 15.89 4.69 -0.05
CA ALA A 44 17.15 4.00 -0.35
C ALA A 44 18.35 4.94 -0.16
N THR A 45 18.25 6.17 -0.67
CA THR A 45 19.26 7.21 -0.50
C THR A 45 19.44 7.59 0.98
N LEU A 46 18.35 7.72 1.74
CA LEU A 46 18.43 7.95 3.19
C LEU A 46 19.16 6.80 3.91
N GLY A 47 18.92 5.56 3.50
CA GLY A 47 19.66 4.40 3.99
C GLY A 47 21.17 4.49 3.73
N VAL A 48 21.60 4.96 2.56
CA VAL A 48 23.02 5.18 2.24
C VAL A 48 23.60 6.32 3.08
N ILE A 49 22.86 7.42 3.24
CA ILE A 49 23.26 8.61 4.02
C ILE A 49 23.49 8.24 5.50
N CYS A 50 22.70 7.32 6.06
CA CYS A 50 22.94 6.76 7.40
C CYS A 50 24.30 6.08 7.57
N CYS A 51 24.96 5.66 6.49
CA CYS A 51 26.26 4.99 6.50
C CYS A 51 27.44 5.93 6.24
N VAL A 52 27.21 7.21 5.96
CA VAL A 52 28.28 8.18 5.63
C VAL A 52 29.07 8.60 6.87
N SER A 53 28.39 9.07 7.92
CA SER A 53 29.03 9.44 9.19
C SER A 53 28.02 9.45 10.35
N LYS A 54 28.50 9.53 11.59
CA LYS A 54 27.63 9.64 12.78
C LYS A 54 26.72 10.87 12.72
N LYS A 55 27.23 12.01 12.24
CA LYS A 55 26.44 13.25 12.13
C LYS A 55 25.36 13.12 11.05
N TRP A 56 25.71 12.57 9.89
CA TRP A 56 24.74 12.28 8.81
C TRP A 56 23.63 11.34 9.31
N LYS A 57 24.00 10.27 10.02
CA LYS A 57 23.04 9.33 10.63
C LYS A 57 22.11 10.02 11.64
N GLN A 58 22.64 10.89 12.49
CA GLN A 58 21.84 11.63 13.48
C GLN A 58 20.78 12.50 12.78
N LEU A 59 21.17 13.26 11.76
CA LEU A 59 20.26 14.14 11.02
C LEU A 59 19.17 13.36 10.25
N VAL A 60 19.51 12.22 9.65
CA VAL A 60 18.50 11.35 9.01
C VAL A 60 17.58 10.69 10.03
N SER A 61 18.04 10.49 11.26
CA SER A 61 17.24 9.84 12.31
C SER A 61 16.14 10.75 12.88
N GLU A 62 16.08 12.01 12.43
CA GLU A 62 14.96 12.91 12.72
C GLU A 62 13.63 12.30 12.20
N PRO A 63 12.60 12.11 13.05
CA PRO A 63 11.36 11.43 12.65
C PRO A 63 10.68 12.02 11.42
N ILE A 64 10.74 13.35 11.27
CA ILE A 64 10.10 14.05 10.15
C ILE A 64 10.70 13.66 8.79
N VAL A 65 11.99 13.34 8.73
CA VAL A 65 12.68 12.95 7.49
C VAL A 65 12.12 11.62 6.97
N TRP A 66 12.05 10.62 7.85
CA TRP A 66 11.47 9.31 7.51
C TRP A 66 9.99 9.39 7.23
N LYS A 67 9.25 10.19 8.02
CA LYS A 67 7.82 10.43 7.82
C LYS A 67 7.53 10.95 6.42
N MET A 68 8.29 11.95 5.96
CA MET A 68 8.16 12.50 4.61
C MET A 68 8.54 11.50 3.51
N ALA A 69 9.60 10.72 3.71
CA ALA A 69 10.01 9.69 2.75
C ALA A 69 8.94 8.58 2.62
N ILE A 70 8.38 8.12 3.75
CA ILE A 70 7.29 7.14 3.78
C ILE A 70 6.04 7.70 3.09
N TYR A 71 5.64 8.94 3.40
CA TYR A 71 4.48 9.58 2.80
C TYR A 71 4.56 9.62 1.27
N ARG A 72 5.72 10.01 0.73
CA ARG A 72 5.92 10.11 -0.72
C ARG A 72 5.99 8.76 -1.42
N GLU A 73 6.83 7.86 -0.93
CA GLU A 73 7.14 6.62 -1.65
C GLU A 73 6.20 5.47 -1.36
N ILE A 74 5.75 5.37 -0.11
CA ILE A 74 5.08 4.16 0.38
C ILE A 74 3.59 4.42 0.52
N ALA A 75 3.23 5.48 1.23
CA ALA A 75 1.85 5.79 1.53
C ALA A 75 1.07 6.17 0.27
N PHE A 76 -0.21 5.83 0.23
CA PHE A 76 -1.17 6.35 -0.75
C PHE A 76 -2.12 7.32 -0.07
N GLY A 77 -1.78 8.61 -0.15
CA GLY A 77 -2.46 9.70 0.55
C GLY A 77 -3.39 10.52 -0.34
N ASN A 78 -3.92 11.62 0.21
CA ASN A 78 -4.76 12.60 -0.47
C ASN A 78 -4.05 13.19 -1.68
N ASP A 79 -2.72 13.40 -1.60
CA ASP A 79 -1.88 13.84 -2.72
C ASP A 79 -2.03 12.94 -3.95
N LYS A 80 -2.03 11.62 -3.74
CA LYS A 80 -2.17 10.62 -4.81
C LYS A 80 -3.61 10.49 -5.26
N TRP A 81 -4.59 10.55 -4.35
CA TRP A 81 -6.01 10.64 -4.74
C TRP A 81 -6.25 11.84 -5.65
N ALA A 82 -5.82 13.03 -5.26
CA ALA A 82 -5.90 14.25 -6.06
C ALA A 82 -5.17 14.12 -7.40
N LYS A 83 -3.95 13.58 -7.40
CA LYS A 83 -3.17 13.36 -8.63
C LYS A 83 -3.91 12.51 -9.67
N TYR A 84 -4.57 11.43 -9.23
CA TYR A 84 -5.23 10.51 -10.16
C TYR A 84 -6.66 10.93 -10.54
N PHE A 85 -7.37 11.61 -9.64
CA PHE A 85 -8.80 11.88 -9.79
C PHE A 85 -9.19 13.35 -9.85
N GLY A 86 -8.27 14.27 -9.57
CA GLY A 86 -8.49 15.71 -9.46
C GLY A 86 -8.61 16.16 -8.00
N GLU A 87 -8.23 17.40 -7.71
CA GLU A 87 -8.22 17.95 -6.34
C GLU A 87 -9.62 17.94 -5.69
N ASP A 88 -10.67 18.09 -6.49
CA ASP A 88 -12.06 18.11 -6.03
C ASP A 88 -12.47 16.85 -5.26
N VAL A 89 -11.82 15.69 -5.49
CA VAL A 89 -12.23 14.45 -4.82
C VAL A 89 -11.80 14.37 -3.36
N VAL A 90 -10.83 15.19 -2.93
CA VAL A 90 -10.33 15.27 -1.55
C VAL A 90 -10.32 16.71 -1.02
N LYS A 91 -11.08 17.62 -1.65
CA LYS A 91 -11.08 19.06 -1.31
C LYS A 91 -11.46 19.36 0.14
N ASP A 92 -12.23 18.47 0.76
CA ASP A 92 -12.72 18.61 2.14
C ASP A 92 -11.84 17.84 3.15
N GLU A 93 -10.73 17.25 2.71
CA GLU A 93 -9.73 16.64 3.59
C GLU A 93 -8.68 17.66 4.05
N ASP A 94 -8.19 17.49 5.29
CA ASP A 94 -7.09 18.29 5.82
C ASP A 94 -5.74 17.61 5.56
N ASN A 95 -4.97 18.14 4.60
CA ASN A 95 -3.65 17.62 4.24
C ASN A 95 -2.62 17.73 5.40
N ARG A 96 -2.79 18.71 6.30
CA ARG A 96 -1.93 18.85 7.48
C ARG A 96 -2.26 17.76 8.50
N GLU A 97 -3.54 17.51 8.74
CA GLU A 97 -4.00 16.40 9.59
C GLU A 97 -3.60 15.04 9.01
N GLU A 98 -3.67 14.86 7.70
CA GLU A 98 -3.21 13.64 7.04
C GLU A 98 -1.73 13.36 7.34
N LEU A 99 -0.85 14.34 7.09
CA LEU A 99 0.57 14.15 7.34
C LEU A 99 0.85 14.01 8.84
N PHE A 100 0.11 14.71 9.71
CA PHE A 100 0.26 14.57 11.16
C PHE A 100 -0.14 13.17 11.66
N SER A 101 -1.25 12.64 11.15
CA SER A 101 -1.80 11.32 11.51
C SER A 101 -1.08 10.14 10.85
N LEU A 102 -0.17 10.37 9.90
CA LEU A 102 0.61 9.30 9.27
C LEU A 102 1.39 8.50 10.33
N PRO A 103 1.13 7.19 10.48
CA PRO A 103 1.70 6.36 11.54
C PRO A 103 3.10 5.87 11.18
N ALA A 104 4.04 6.79 10.93
CA ALA A 104 5.36 6.46 10.39
C ALA A 104 6.18 5.54 11.31
N ASP A 105 6.22 5.83 12.61
CA ASP A 105 6.99 5.03 13.58
C ASP A 105 6.38 3.64 13.78
N ASP A 106 5.05 3.57 13.90
CA ASP A 106 4.33 2.30 13.95
C ASP A 106 4.52 1.50 12.66
N PHE A 107 4.44 2.14 11.49
CA PHE A 107 4.67 1.51 10.20
C PHE A 107 6.08 0.94 10.10
N ILE A 108 7.12 1.68 10.48
CA ILE A 108 8.51 1.18 10.48
C ILE A 108 8.63 -0.02 11.43
N THR A 109 8.01 0.05 12.60
CA THR A 109 8.00 -1.04 13.59
C THR A 109 7.30 -2.29 13.04
N ASP A 110 6.15 -2.11 12.42
CA ASP A 110 5.37 -3.17 11.78
C ASP A 110 6.12 -3.80 10.61
N CYS A 111 6.81 -3.00 9.79
CA CYS A 111 7.66 -3.50 8.71
C CYS A 111 8.74 -4.44 9.24
N LYS A 112 9.40 -4.08 10.35
CA LYS A 112 10.44 -4.92 10.97
C LYS A 112 9.85 -6.22 11.53
N LYS A 113 8.73 -6.14 12.24
CA LYS A 113 8.01 -7.30 12.78
C LYS A 113 7.53 -8.24 11.67
N PHE A 114 6.93 -7.69 10.61
CA PHE A 114 6.48 -8.46 9.45
C PHE A 114 7.65 -9.15 8.75
N LYS A 115 8.75 -8.43 8.52
CA LYS A 115 9.97 -8.98 7.90
C LYS A 115 10.62 -10.09 8.74
N ALA A 116 10.50 -10.05 10.07
CA ALA A 116 10.98 -11.12 10.93
C ALA A 116 10.19 -12.43 10.77
N ILE A 117 8.90 -12.34 10.43
CA ILE A 117 8.04 -13.50 10.16
C ILE A 117 8.20 -13.99 8.71
N PHE A 118 8.37 -13.07 7.77
CA PHE A 118 8.49 -13.35 6.33
C PHE A 118 9.84 -12.85 5.78
N PRO A 119 10.98 -13.45 6.17
CA PRO A 119 12.32 -12.95 5.87
C PRO A 119 12.65 -12.93 4.37
N GLU A 120 11.98 -13.74 3.56
CA GLU A 120 12.13 -13.79 2.10
C GLU A 120 11.42 -12.63 1.38
N THR A 121 10.47 -11.96 2.04
CA THR A 121 9.60 -10.98 1.37
C THR A 121 10.13 -9.55 1.47
N ASN A 122 10.02 -8.77 0.39
CA ASN A 122 10.26 -7.33 0.45
C ASN A 122 8.99 -6.64 0.94
N VAL A 123 9.12 -5.85 2.01
CA VAL A 123 7.98 -5.16 2.63
C VAL A 123 7.27 -4.20 1.65
N LYS A 124 7.99 -3.55 0.73
CA LYS A 124 7.38 -2.66 -0.28
C LYS A 124 6.50 -3.45 -1.28
N ASP A 125 6.78 -4.73 -1.46
CA ASP A 125 6.09 -5.63 -2.39
C ASP A 125 4.98 -6.44 -1.71
N THR A 126 4.94 -6.47 -0.37
CA THR A 126 3.95 -7.23 0.40
C THR A 126 2.99 -6.40 1.21
N LEU A 127 3.34 -5.16 1.58
CA LEU A 127 2.48 -4.28 2.36
C LEU A 127 2.14 -3.01 1.57
N MET A 128 0.95 -2.46 1.82
CA MET A 128 0.55 -1.15 1.34
C MET A 128 -0.05 -0.32 2.48
N LEU A 129 0.40 0.93 2.59
CA LEU A 129 -0.12 1.91 3.53
C LEU A 129 -1.01 2.89 2.76
N VAL A 130 -2.29 2.95 3.09
CA VAL A 130 -3.29 3.69 2.31
C VAL A 130 -4.12 4.57 3.25
N ARG A 131 -4.31 5.83 2.85
CA ARG A 131 -5.25 6.76 3.46
C ARG A 131 -6.64 6.47 2.89
N LEU A 132 -7.60 6.27 3.77
CA LEU A 132 -9.01 6.19 3.46
C LEU A 132 -9.62 7.57 3.77
N PRO A 133 -9.84 8.44 2.77
CA PRO A 133 -10.38 9.78 3.01
C PRO A 133 -11.90 9.68 3.14
N LYS A 134 -12.48 10.14 4.25
CA LYS A 134 -13.93 10.04 4.48
C LYS A 134 -14.72 10.81 3.43
N THR A 135 -14.17 11.89 2.90
CA THR A 135 -14.83 12.79 1.95
C THR A 135 -14.58 12.44 0.49
N LEU A 136 -13.95 11.28 0.19
CA LEU A 136 -13.58 10.90 -1.18
C LEU A 136 -14.78 10.98 -2.13
N ASN A 137 -14.77 11.96 -3.05
CA ASN A 137 -15.88 12.22 -3.98
C ASN A 137 -17.24 12.40 -3.26
N GLY A 138 -17.27 13.22 -2.21
CA GLY A 138 -18.46 13.50 -1.39
C GLY A 138 -18.76 12.46 -0.31
N GLY A 139 -17.95 11.40 -0.21
CA GLY A 139 -18.09 10.33 0.77
C GLY A 139 -17.45 9.03 0.27
N LEU A 140 -16.47 8.49 0.99
CA LEU A 140 -15.86 7.21 0.60
C LEU A 140 -16.85 6.07 0.81
N THR A 141 -17.34 5.53 -0.31
CA THR A 141 -18.28 4.41 -0.39
C THR A 141 -17.88 3.52 -1.55
N LEU A 142 -18.41 2.29 -1.64
CA LEU A 142 -18.17 1.44 -2.82
C LEU A 142 -18.73 2.11 -4.09
N LYS A 143 -19.87 2.80 -4.01
CA LYS A 143 -20.41 3.51 -5.16
C LYS A 143 -19.48 4.63 -5.63
N SER A 144 -19.04 5.52 -4.74
CA SER A 144 -18.19 6.64 -5.13
C SER A 144 -16.84 6.18 -5.67
N LEU A 145 -16.25 5.14 -5.07
CA LEU A 145 -14.98 4.56 -5.50
C LEU A 145 -15.09 3.86 -6.86
N GLY A 146 -16.15 3.09 -7.10
CA GLY A 146 -16.43 2.48 -8.39
C GLY A 146 -16.57 3.53 -9.49
N LEU A 147 -17.36 4.59 -9.25
CA LEU A 147 -17.53 5.70 -10.18
C LEU A 147 -16.18 6.37 -10.53
N LEU A 148 -15.34 6.65 -9.54
CA LEU A 148 -14.00 7.20 -9.77
C LEU A 148 -13.16 6.29 -10.67
N ALA A 149 -13.12 4.99 -10.36
CA ALA A 149 -12.30 4.06 -11.12
C ALA A 149 -12.75 3.91 -12.58
N ARG A 150 -14.07 3.96 -12.84
CA ARG A 150 -14.65 4.01 -14.18
C ARG A 150 -14.15 5.21 -14.99
N THR A 151 -14.09 6.40 -14.39
CA THR A 151 -13.71 7.62 -15.12
C THR A 151 -12.25 7.63 -15.60
N LYS A 152 -11.36 6.83 -14.98
CA LYS A 152 -9.91 6.93 -15.22
C LYS A 152 -9.27 5.74 -15.90
N ARG A 153 -9.72 4.50 -15.65
CA ARG A 153 -8.93 3.31 -16.03
C ARG A 153 -9.65 2.23 -16.80
N PHE A 154 -10.98 2.23 -16.77
CA PHE A 154 -11.71 1.09 -17.28
C PHE A 154 -12.71 1.52 -18.36
N VAL A 155 -12.46 1.05 -19.59
CA VAL A 155 -13.23 1.43 -20.79
C VAL A 155 -14.55 0.65 -20.90
N ARG A 156 -14.66 -0.50 -20.23
CA ARG A 156 -15.77 -1.47 -20.40
C ARG A 156 -16.44 -1.87 -19.09
N VAL A 157 -16.52 -0.97 -18.12
CA VAL A 157 -17.17 -1.30 -16.86
C VAL A 157 -18.66 -1.14 -16.94
N THR A 158 -19.35 -1.90 -16.09
CA THR A 158 -20.74 -1.63 -15.74
C THR A 158 -20.88 -0.22 -15.16
N ASP A 159 -22.13 0.26 -15.06
CA ASP A 159 -22.44 1.57 -14.47
C ASP A 159 -21.92 1.75 -13.05
N THR A 160 -21.65 0.65 -12.35
CA THR A 160 -21.13 0.65 -10.98
C THR A 160 -19.63 0.91 -10.89
N GLY A 161 -18.88 0.80 -11.99
CA GLY A 161 -17.41 0.86 -11.93
C GLY A 161 -16.72 -0.41 -11.42
N TYR A 162 -17.48 -1.50 -11.34
CA TYR A 162 -16.99 -2.86 -11.10
C TYR A 162 -17.29 -3.79 -12.28
N ARG A 163 -16.46 -4.81 -12.46
CA ARG A 163 -16.70 -5.87 -13.46
C ARG A 163 -17.97 -6.64 -13.13
N PHE A 164 -18.15 -6.90 -11.85
CA PHE A 164 -19.33 -7.54 -11.29
C PHE A 164 -19.49 -7.06 -9.85
N PHE A 165 -20.69 -6.65 -9.46
CA PHE A 165 -20.98 -6.24 -8.11
C PHE A 165 -22.32 -6.84 -7.68
N TYR A 166 -22.27 -8.01 -7.02
CA TYR A 166 -23.48 -8.71 -6.57
C TYR A 166 -24.26 -7.88 -5.53
N GLY A 167 -23.53 -7.18 -4.65
CA GLY A 167 -24.10 -6.21 -3.70
C GLY A 167 -24.80 -5.02 -4.36
N ALA A 168 -24.76 -4.87 -5.70
CA ALA A 168 -25.40 -3.76 -6.38
C ALA A 168 -26.94 -3.75 -6.27
N GLN A 169 -27.56 -4.76 -5.69
CA GLN A 169 -29.01 -4.76 -5.45
C GLN A 169 -29.39 -4.19 -4.07
N ARG A 170 -28.40 -3.94 -3.21
CA ARG A 170 -28.60 -3.44 -1.85
C ARG A 170 -28.09 -2.02 -1.73
N ASP A 171 -28.99 -1.10 -1.42
CA ASP A 171 -28.64 0.31 -1.33
C ASP A 171 -27.82 0.61 -0.08
N ASP A 172 -28.19 0.07 1.08
CA ASP A 172 -27.49 0.25 2.36
C ASP A 172 -25.97 0.02 2.27
N TYR A 173 -25.55 -1.05 1.61
CA TYR A 173 -24.15 -1.43 1.49
C TYR A 173 -23.34 -0.55 0.55
N LYS A 174 -23.96 -0.08 -0.55
CA LYS A 174 -23.31 0.81 -1.52
C LYS A 174 -23.01 2.18 -0.97
N TYR A 175 -23.84 2.65 -0.03
CA TYR A 175 -23.82 4.02 0.48
C TYR A 175 -23.20 4.13 1.87
N ARG A 176 -22.86 3.00 2.52
CA ARG A 176 -22.16 3.04 3.80
C ARG A 176 -20.80 3.70 3.63
N SER A 177 -20.66 4.88 4.22
CA SER A 177 -19.39 5.61 4.29
C SER A 177 -18.64 5.31 5.58
N ILE A 178 -17.36 5.65 5.60
CA ILE A 178 -16.59 5.71 6.85
C ILE A 178 -16.84 7.03 7.58
N ASP A 179 -16.86 7.00 8.91
CA ASP A 179 -17.15 8.19 9.73
C ASP A 179 -15.94 9.13 9.85
N LYS A 180 -14.74 8.56 9.84
CA LYS A 180 -13.49 9.30 9.96
C LYS A 180 -12.49 8.83 8.92
N SER A 181 -11.73 9.78 8.41
CA SER A 181 -10.60 9.52 7.55
C SER A 181 -9.56 8.77 8.41
N GLN A 182 -9.10 7.58 7.99
CA GLN A 182 -8.07 6.79 8.69
C GLN A 182 -6.95 6.28 7.78
N TRP A 183 -5.81 5.89 8.37
CA TRP A 183 -4.76 5.13 7.68
C TRP A 183 -4.97 3.62 7.88
N VAL A 184 -4.69 2.83 6.85
CA VAL A 184 -4.67 1.36 6.95
C VAL A 184 -3.40 0.79 6.35
N LEU A 185 -2.91 -0.29 6.95
CA LEU A 185 -1.84 -1.14 6.44
C LEU A 185 -2.45 -2.47 6.02
N MET A 186 -2.38 -2.84 4.75
CA MET A 186 -2.95 -4.09 4.24
C MET A 186 -1.88 -4.93 3.51
N THR A 187 -1.95 -6.25 3.63
CA THR A 187 -1.13 -7.14 2.81
C THR A 187 -1.60 -7.13 1.35
N LYS A 188 -0.67 -7.05 0.39
CA LYS A 188 -0.92 -7.11 -1.06
C LYS A 188 -1.34 -8.50 -1.54
N ASN A 189 -0.93 -9.52 -0.78
CA ASN A 189 -1.19 -10.92 -1.08
C ASN A 189 -2.11 -11.53 -0.02
N ILE A 190 -2.77 -12.61 -0.42
CA ILE A 190 -3.45 -13.52 0.50
C ILE A 190 -2.40 -14.20 1.37
N ILE A 191 -2.70 -14.40 2.66
CA ILE A 191 -1.87 -15.20 3.55
C ILE A 191 -1.88 -16.64 3.04
N PRO A 192 -0.75 -17.23 2.61
CA PRO A 192 -0.74 -18.53 1.94
C PRO A 192 -1.46 -19.62 2.73
N GLU A 193 -1.29 -19.65 4.04
CA GLU A 193 -1.89 -20.62 4.95
C GLU A 193 -3.41 -20.44 5.09
N SER A 194 -4.00 -19.36 4.60
CA SER A 194 -5.44 -19.11 4.65
C SER A 194 -6.19 -19.68 3.44
N VAL A 195 -5.48 -20.06 2.38
CA VAL A 195 -6.10 -20.52 1.13
C VAL A 195 -6.78 -21.88 1.34
N ASN A 196 -7.97 -22.06 0.75
CA ASN A 196 -8.73 -23.32 0.82
C ASN A 196 -9.09 -23.74 2.26
N LYS A 197 -9.42 -22.75 3.10
CA LYS A 197 -9.87 -22.96 4.47
C LYS A 197 -11.27 -22.38 4.69
N SER A 198 -11.94 -22.86 5.73
CA SER A 198 -13.18 -22.25 6.20
C SER A 198 -12.96 -20.80 6.61
N TYR A 199 -14.00 -19.97 6.56
CA TYR A 199 -13.85 -18.56 6.94
C TYR A 199 -13.40 -18.41 8.41
N VAL A 200 -13.90 -19.28 9.29
CA VAL A 200 -13.49 -19.33 10.70
C VAL A 200 -12.01 -19.67 10.83
N GLU A 201 -11.50 -20.63 10.06
CA GLU A 201 -10.07 -20.96 10.06
C GLU A 201 -9.22 -19.86 9.42
N GLN A 202 -9.73 -19.14 8.43
CA GLN A 202 -9.06 -17.98 7.84
C GLN A 202 -8.92 -16.84 8.86
N GLN A 203 -9.98 -16.57 9.64
CA GLN A 203 -9.92 -15.62 10.76
C GLN A 203 -8.87 -16.03 11.80
N LYS A 204 -8.79 -17.33 12.13
CA LYS A 204 -7.74 -17.86 13.02
C LYS A 204 -6.33 -17.62 12.46
N VAL A 205 -6.11 -17.82 11.15
CA VAL A 205 -4.82 -17.54 10.52
C VAL A 205 -4.43 -16.06 10.68
N VAL A 206 -5.37 -15.13 10.54
CA VAL A 206 -5.12 -13.69 10.77
C VAL A 206 -4.86 -13.40 12.24
N ALA A 207 -5.62 -14.00 13.16
CA ALA A 207 -5.40 -13.86 14.60
C ALA A 207 -4.04 -14.40 15.05
N ASP A 208 -3.63 -15.56 14.54
CA ASP A 208 -2.32 -16.15 14.79
C ASP A 208 -1.20 -15.26 14.26
N LEU A 209 -1.39 -14.67 13.07
CA LEU A 209 -0.45 -13.71 12.51
C LEU A 209 -0.37 -12.44 13.38
N ALA A 210 -1.50 -11.93 13.86
CA ALA A 210 -1.56 -10.79 14.77
C ALA A 210 -0.80 -11.07 16.07
N GLN A 211 -1.02 -12.24 16.66
CA GLN A 211 -0.34 -12.68 17.89
C GLN A 211 1.17 -12.83 17.68
N LYS A 212 1.60 -13.49 16.60
CA LYS A 212 3.02 -13.72 16.31
C LYS A 212 3.78 -12.43 16.01
N SER A 213 3.13 -11.50 15.31
CA SER A 213 3.74 -10.22 14.94
C SER A 213 3.64 -9.14 16.01
N LEU A 214 2.74 -9.31 16.99
CA LEU A 214 2.33 -8.25 17.91
C LEU A 214 1.86 -7.01 17.12
N ILE A 215 1.10 -7.25 16.05
CA ILE A 215 0.42 -6.25 15.22
C ILE A 215 -1.05 -6.59 15.28
N ASN A 216 -1.91 -5.60 15.52
CA ASN A 216 -3.36 -5.81 15.61
C ASN A 216 -3.99 -6.00 14.23
N TYR A 217 -3.67 -7.11 13.57
CA TYR A 217 -4.25 -7.46 12.28
C TYR A 217 -5.68 -7.98 12.43
N GLU A 218 -6.53 -7.57 11.48
CA GLU A 218 -7.90 -8.03 11.28
C GLU A 218 -8.12 -8.42 9.80
N VAL A 219 -9.22 -9.14 9.53
CA VAL A 219 -9.69 -9.39 8.17
C VAL A 219 -10.26 -8.06 7.63
N PRO A 220 -9.89 -7.61 6.42
CA PRO A 220 -10.36 -6.35 5.89
C PRO A 220 -11.87 -6.37 5.62
N GLY A 221 -12.52 -5.22 5.82
CA GLY A 221 -13.83 -4.96 5.23
C GLY A 221 -13.71 -4.70 3.72
N THR A 222 -14.82 -4.83 3.01
CA THR A 222 -14.86 -4.79 1.54
C THR A 222 -14.51 -3.40 1.05
N LEU A 223 -15.03 -2.34 1.68
CA LEU A 223 -14.71 -0.96 1.29
C LEU A 223 -13.22 -0.67 1.47
N GLU A 224 -12.63 -1.05 2.61
CA GLU A 224 -11.21 -0.87 2.87
C GLU A 224 -10.36 -1.66 1.88
N ALA A 225 -10.70 -2.93 1.65
CA ALA A 225 -10.02 -3.80 0.70
C ALA A 225 -10.05 -3.26 -0.73
N VAL A 226 -11.22 -2.88 -1.26
CA VAL A 226 -11.34 -2.32 -2.62
C VAL A 226 -10.57 -1.02 -2.72
N THR A 227 -10.63 -0.15 -1.71
CA THR A 227 -9.88 1.11 -1.66
C THR A 227 -8.38 0.86 -1.76
N CYS A 228 -7.85 -0.10 -1.00
CA CYS A 228 -6.45 -0.48 -1.06
C CYS A 228 -6.04 -1.10 -2.41
N ILE A 229 -6.86 -2.00 -2.96
CA ILE A 229 -6.60 -2.65 -4.26
C ILE A 229 -6.57 -1.62 -5.40
N TYR A 230 -7.51 -0.67 -5.39
CA TYR A 230 -7.51 0.42 -6.36
C TYR A 230 -6.32 1.35 -6.15
N SER A 231 -5.99 1.72 -4.91
CA SER A 231 -4.80 2.53 -4.61
C SER A 231 -3.52 1.91 -5.20
N GLU A 232 -3.35 0.59 -5.07
CA GLU A 232 -2.23 -0.12 -5.70
C GLU A 232 -2.30 -0.07 -7.24
N LEU A 233 -3.48 -0.29 -7.85
CA LEU A 233 -3.65 -0.16 -9.31
C LEU A 233 -3.24 1.23 -9.79
N PHE A 234 -3.70 2.30 -9.13
CA PHE A 234 -3.38 3.65 -9.56
C PHE A 234 -1.91 3.97 -9.34
N LYS A 235 -1.32 3.51 -8.23
CA LYS A 235 0.09 3.72 -7.89
C LYS A 235 1.07 3.01 -8.81
N SER A 236 0.89 1.71 -9.03
CA SER A 236 1.88 0.84 -9.67
C SER A 236 1.41 0.23 -10.98
N ASN A 237 0.17 0.49 -11.39
CA ASN A 237 -0.49 -0.19 -12.51
C ASN A 237 -0.65 -1.72 -12.30
N THR A 238 -0.51 -2.19 -11.05
CA THR A 238 -0.61 -3.61 -10.71
C THR A 238 -2.05 -3.97 -10.33
N ARG A 239 -2.58 -5.04 -10.93
CA ARG A 239 -3.90 -5.59 -10.59
C ARG A 239 -3.74 -6.69 -9.55
N LEU A 240 -3.94 -6.36 -8.27
CA LEU A 240 -3.99 -7.36 -7.21
C LEU A 240 -5.15 -8.33 -7.45
N PHE A 241 -4.98 -9.61 -7.08
CA PHE A 241 -6.01 -10.65 -7.26
C PHE A 241 -6.50 -10.78 -8.71
N HIS A 242 -5.54 -10.82 -9.65
CA HIS A 242 -5.78 -10.84 -11.09
C HIS A 242 -6.69 -12.01 -11.54
N CYS A 243 -7.48 -11.82 -12.60
CA CYS A 243 -8.41 -12.84 -13.09
C CYS A 243 -7.75 -14.18 -13.48
N ASN A 244 -6.45 -14.18 -13.80
CA ASN A 244 -5.72 -15.38 -14.18
C ASN A 244 -5.30 -16.24 -12.98
N THR A 245 -5.09 -15.64 -11.80
CA THR A 245 -4.77 -16.42 -10.58
C THR A 245 -6.03 -17.13 -10.07
N LYS A 246 -7.21 -16.58 -10.42
CA LYS A 246 -8.52 -17.03 -9.93
C LYS A 246 -8.63 -17.01 -8.41
N ILE A 247 -7.72 -16.31 -7.72
CA ILE A 247 -7.70 -16.11 -6.28
C ILE A 247 -8.64 -14.96 -5.91
N TYR A 248 -9.45 -15.17 -4.88
CA TYR A 248 -10.32 -14.16 -4.29
C TYR A 248 -10.02 -14.04 -2.80
N MET A 249 -10.11 -12.81 -2.31
CA MET A 249 -9.95 -12.45 -0.91
C MET A 249 -11.33 -12.37 -0.25
N ARG A 250 -11.57 -13.14 0.81
CA ARG A 250 -12.74 -12.97 1.67
C ARG A 250 -12.57 -11.71 2.51
N CYS A 251 -13.66 -10.99 2.71
CA CYS A 251 -13.76 -9.81 3.56
C CYS A 251 -14.58 -10.14 4.81
N ASN A 252 -14.54 -9.22 5.80
CA ASN A 252 -15.25 -9.40 7.05
C ASN A 252 -16.77 -9.14 6.96
N ASP A 253 -17.23 -8.53 5.88
CA ASP A 253 -18.65 -8.28 5.65
C ASP A 253 -19.39 -9.58 5.36
N ILE A 254 -20.48 -9.76 6.09
CA ILE A 254 -21.40 -10.89 5.96
C ILE A 254 -22.70 -10.36 5.40
N ASP A 255 -23.21 -11.03 4.38
CA ASP A 255 -24.59 -10.88 3.97
C ASP A 255 -25.50 -11.54 5.01
N GLU A 256 -26.21 -10.75 5.82
CA GLU A 256 -27.13 -11.28 6.84
C GLU A 256 -28.25 -12.17 6.28
N THR A 257 -28.69 -11.92 5.04
CA THR A 257 -29.79 -12.67 4.40
C THR A 257 -29.37 -14.09 4.04
N TYR A 258 -28.18 -14.26 3.48
CA TYR A 258 -27.71 -15.56 2.97
C TYR A 258 -26.58 -16.16 3.81
N ARG A 259 -26.07 -15.42 4.80
CA ARG A 259 -24.88 -15.73 5.61
C ARG A 259 -23.65 -16.04 4.75
N GLU A 260 -23.52 -15.31 3.64
CA GLU A 260 -22.41 -15.44 2.71
C GLU A 260 -21.43 -14.30 2.86
N GLN A 261 -20.15 -14.60 2.64
CA GLN A 261 -19.08 -13.64 2.84
C GLN A 261 -18.84 -12.91 1.54
N GLU A 262 -18.64 -11.59 1.63
CA GLU A 262 -18.20 -10.82 0.48
C GLU A 262 -16.76 -11.22 0.12
N VAL A 263 -16.55 -11.47 -1.17
CA VAL A 263 -15.26 -11.84 -1.73
C VAL A 263 -14.90 -10.92 -2.89
N ILE A 264 -13.64 -10.48 -2.88
CA ILE A 264 -13.09 -9.55 -3.85
C ILE A 264 -12.01 -10.26 -4.65
N GLY A 265 -12.04 -10.11 -5.97
CA GLY A 265 -10.97 -10.62 -6.82
C GLY A 265 -11.33 -10.61 -8.30
N GLY A 266 -10.70 -11.49 -9.06
CA GLY A 266 -10.97 -11.60 -10.49
C GLY A 266 -10.66 -10.32 -11.27
N PHE A 267 -9.69 -9.53 -10.80
CA PHE A 267 -9.39 -8.20 -11.30
C PHE A 267 -8.86 -8.27 -12.74
N GLY A 268 -9.63 -7.77 -13.70
CA GLY A 268 -9.28 -7.73 -15.12
C GLY A 268 -9.28 -6.31 -15.69
N ILE A 269 -9.34 -6.22 -17.02
CA ILE A 269 -9.45 -4.94 -17.73
C ILE A 269 -10.80 -4.24 -17.50
N ASP A 270 -11.84 -5.02 -17.17
CA ASP A 270 -13.21 -4.51 -16.94
C ASP A 270 -13.46 -4.15 -15.46
N GLY A 271 -12.42 -4.15 -14.62
CA GLY A 271 -12.53 -3.88 -13.19
C GLY A 271 -12.44 -5.12 -12.31
N ILE A 272 -12.68 -4.92 -11.01
CA ILE A 272 -12.68 -5.97 -9.99
C ILE A 272 -14.08 -6.56 -9.80
N ARG A 273 -14.15 -7.81 -9.35
CA ARG A 273 -15.40 -8.47 -8.98
C ARG A 273 -15.59 -8.41 -7.47
N ILE A 274 -16.78 -8.01 -7.06
CA ILE A 274 -17.30 -8.10 -5.70
C ILE A 274 -18.50 -9.06 -5.76
N THR A 275 -18.36 -10.22 -5.15
CA THR A 275 -19.36 -11.31 -5.20
C THR A 275 -19.44 -11.98 -3.84
N LYS A 276 -20.40 -12.88 -3.68
CA LYS A 276 -20.55 -13.66 -2.45
C LYS A 276 -19.99 -15.07 -2.61
N ALA A 277 -19.62 -15.66 -1.47
CA ALA A 277 -19.25 -17.06 -1.39
C ALA A 277 -19.85 -17.69 -0.12
N SER A 278 -20.71 -18.69 -0.31
CA SER A 278 -21.28 -19.53 0.77
C SER A 278 -20.33 -20.62 1.25
N ASN A 279 -19.49 -21.14 0.35
CA ASN A 279 -18.75 -22.37 0.59
C ASN A 279 -17.23 -22.16 0.55
N ASP A 280 -16.52 -23.16 1.08
CA ASP A 280 -15.08 -23.28 0.96
C ASP A 280 -14.71 -23.63 -0.48
N HIS A 281 -14.20 -22.61 -1.16
CA HIS A 281 -13.71 -22.75 -2.51
C HIS A 281 -12.18 -22.71 -2.47
N PRO A 282 -11.47 -23.57 -3.22
CA PRO A 282 -10.01 -23.74 -3.15
C PRO A 282 -9.19 -22.53 -3.60
N ARG A 283 -9.85 -21.41 -3.86
CA ARG A 283 -9.26 -20.17 -4.33
C ARG A 283 -9.63 -18.97 -3.46
N LEU A 284 -10.19 -19.23 -2.27
CA LEU A 284 -10.51 -18.22 -1.28
C LEU A 284 -9.43 -18.23 -0.22
N GLY A 285 -8.99 -17.04 0.17
CA GLY A 285 -8.15 -16.80 1.34
C GLY A 285 -8.43 -15.41 1.90
N VAL A 286 -7.63 -14.96 2.86
CA VAL A 286 -7.76 -13.63 3.45
C VAL A 286 -6.43 -12.86 3.39
N ALA A 287 -6.53 -11.55 3.25
CA ALA A 287 -5.43 -10.63 3.58
C ALA A 287 -5.51 -10.25 5.05
N ALA A 288 -4.42 -9.70 5.58
CA ALA A 288 -4.40 -9.06 6.89
C ALA A 288 -4.39 -7.54 6.73
N MET A 289 -5.10 -6.85 7.60
CA MET A 289 -5.18 -5.40 7.63
C MET A 289 -5.06 -4.86 9.05
N ARG A 290 -4.37 -3.73 9.24
CA ARG A 290 -4.35 -2.96 10.49
C ARG A 290 -4.90 -1.56 10.21
N LYS A 291 -5.74 -1.06 11.12
CA LYS A 291 -6.21 0.34 11.15
C LYS A 291 -5.37 1.14 12.16
N PHE A 292 -5.14 2.42 11.88
CA PHE A 292 -4.48 3.37 12.77
C PHE A 292 -5.43 4.47 13.21
#